data_AF-A0A951DAQ1-F1
#
_entry.id   AF-A0A951DAQ1-F1
#
_cell.length_a   1.000
_cell.length_b   1.000
_cell.length_c   1.000
_cell.angle_alpha   90.00
_cell.angle_beta   90.00
_cell.angle_gamma   90.00
#
_symmetry.space_group_name_H-M   'P 1'
#
loop_
_entity.id
_entity.type
_entity.pdbx_description
1 polymer ?
#
loop_
_entity_poly.entity_id
_entity_poly.type
_entity_poly.pdbx_seq_one_letter_code
_entity_poly.pdbx_strand_id
1 'polypeptide(L)'
;MWDDYRTRAVYARQVQLVRDVGALAHLPIYLSRLAIASAWMGDFADAAALIAESDSVAVATGRPIAPNALLRLLALQGAEAEASAPMISEIEQGQPHAQWAAAVLYNGLARYEEAAAAARQAAASTFDPWISMWALPELVEAAARAG
;
A
#
# COMPACT_ATOMS: atom_id res chain seq x y z
N MET A 1 -16.36 10.28 -0.15
CA MET A 1 -15.26 10.43 0.82
C MET A 1 -15.37 9.26 1.78
N TRP A 2 -14.32 8.43 1.91
CA TRP A 2 -14.32 7.29 2.83
C TRP A 2 -14.08 7.77 4.26
N ASP A 3 -14.57 7.01 5.25
CA ASP A 3 -14.30 7.28 6.65
C ASP A 3 -13.00 6.56 7.05
N ASP A 4 -11.87 7.23 6.80
CA ASP A 4 -10.54 6.68 7.00
C ASP A 4 -10.24 6.45 8.49
N TYR A 5 -10.79 7.30 9.37
CA TYR A 5 -10.72 7.13 10.82
C TYR A 5 -11.43 5.85 11.29
N ARG A 6 -12.66 5.60 10.82
CA ARG A 6 -13.37 4.34 11.12
C ARG A 6 -12.66 3.15 10.52
N THR A 7 -12.11 3.29 9.33
CA THR A 7 -11.36 2.22 8.65
C THR A 7 -10.13 1.82 9.48
N ARG A 8 -9.35 2.79 9.96
CA ARG A 8 -8.22 2.54 10.88
C ARG A 8 -8.68 1.88 12.18
N ALA A 9 -9.78 2.35 12.78
CA ALA A 9 -10.31 1.78 14.02
C ALA A 9 -10.73 0.30 13.86
N VAL A 10 -11.32 -0.05 12.72
CA VAL A 10 -11.67 -1.45 12.39
C VAL A 10 -10.42 -2.31 12.29
N TYR A 11 -9.39 -1.87 11.56
CA TYR A 11 -8.14 -2.63 11.45
C TYR A 11 -7.40 -2.77 12.79
N ALA A 12 -7.39 -1.71 13.60
CA ALA A 12 -6.83 -1.77 14.96
C ALA A 12 -7.57 -2.80 15.83
N ARG A 13 -8.90 -2.85 15.74
CA ARG A 13 -9.69 -3.87 16.45
C ARG A 13 -9.39 -5.29 15.95
N GLN A 14 -9.20 -5.47 14.63
CA GLN A 14 -8.84 -6.78 14.07
C GLN A 14 -7.46 -7.25 14.55
N VAL A 15 -6.46 -6.36 14.58
CA VAL A 15 -5.14 -6.65 15.16
C VAL A 15 -5.27 -7.10 16.61
N GLN A 16 -6.08 -6.40 17.43
CA GLN A 16 -6.31 -6.79 18.82
C GLN A 16 -6.96 -8.17 18.92
N LEU A 17 -7.99 -8.45 18.13
CA LEU A 17 -8.67 -9.76 18.13
C LEU A 17 -7.72 -10.91 17.78
N VAL A 18 -6.86 -10.72 16.78
CA VAL A 18 -5.89 -11.74 16.36
C VAL A 18 -4.85 -12.00 17.46
N ARG A 19 -4.43 -10.95 18.18
CA ARG A 19 -3.57 -11.08 19.36
C ARG A 19 -4.28 -11.82 20.49
N ASP A 20 -5.52 -11.45 20.80
CA ASP A 20 -6.31 -12.03 21.90
C ASP A 20 -6.52 -13.55 21.73
N VAL A 21 -6.71 -14.02 20.49
CA VAL A 21 -6.87 -15.45 20.19
C VAL A 21 -5.55 -16.18 19.92
N GLY A 22 -4.40 -15.48 19.98
CA GLY A 22 -3.08 -16.06 19.76
C GLY A 22 -2.78 -16.49 18.33
N ALA A 23 -3.51 -15.98 17.33
CA ALA A 23 -3.37 -16.36 15.93
C ALA A 23 -2.22 -15.61 15.22
N LEU A 24 -1.02 -15.65 15.81
CA LEU A 24 0.16 -14.90 15.35
C LEU A 24 0.52 -15.14 13.88
N ALA A 25 0.26 -16.34 13.36
CA ALA A 25 0.50 -16.69 11.96
C ALA A 25 -0.39 -15.92 10.96
N HIS A 26 -1.40 -15.19 11.42
CA HIS A 26 -2.25 -14.31 10.61
C HIS A 26 -2.02 -12.82 10.90
N LEU A 27 -1.32 -12.50 12.00
CA LEU A 27 -1.11 -11.13 12.46
C LEU A 27 -0.44 -10.21 11.43
N PRO A 28 0.56 -10.65 10.63
CA PRO A 28 1.18 -9.80 9.61
C PRO A 28 0.17 -9.20 8.61
N ILE A 29 -0.85 -9.98 8.21
CA ILE A 29 -1.86 -9.52 7.25
C ILE A 29 -2.63 -8.32 7.81
N TYR A 30 -3.02 -8.37 9.09
CA TYR A 30 -3.79 -7.30 9.72
C TYR A 30 -2.93 -6.09 10.08
N LEU A 31 -1.67 -6.31 10.47
CA LEU A 31 -0.69 -5.23 10.66
C LEU A 31 -0.44 -4.47 9.36
N SER A 32 -0.26 -5.18 8.24
CA SER A 32 -0.09 -4.58 6.91
C SER A 32 -1.30 -3.72 6.50
N ARG A 33 -2.53 -4.19 6.77
CA ARG A 33 -3.76 -3.41 6.50
C ARG A 33 -3.87 -2.17 7.38
N LEU A 34 -3.53 -2.30 8.67
CA LEU A 34 -3.51 -1.15 9.58
C LEU A 34 -2.44 -0.13 9.18
N ALA A 35 -1.26 -0.59 8.74
CA ALA A 35 -0.18 0.27 8.26
C ALA A 35 -0.60 1.07 7.03
N ILE A 36 -1.29 0.46 6.06
CA ILE A 36 -1.83 1.17 4.88
C ILE A 36 -2.84 2.24 5.33
N ALA A 37 -3.72 1.92 6.27
CA ALA A 37 -4.69 2.88 6.80
C ALA A 37 -4.02 4.04 7.55
N SER A 38 -2.99 3.77 8.37
CA SER A 38 -2.21 4.81 9.05
C SER A 38 -1.46 5.69 8.05
N ALA A 39 -0.88 5.11 7.00
CA ALA A 39 -0.20 5.87 5.95
C ALA A 39 -1.18 6.79 5.18
N TRP A 40 -2.41 6.35 4.91
CA TRP A 40 -3.44 7.22 4.31
C TRP A 40 -3.82 8.41 5.18
N MET A 41 -3.77 8.25 6.50
CA MET A 41 -3.99 9.32 7.46
C MET A 41 -2.79 10.28 7.59
N GLY A 42 -1.69 10.03 6.88
CA GLY A 42 -0.44 10.79 6.98
C GLY A 42 0.43 10.41 8.19
N ASP A 43 0.06 9.39 8.96
CA ASP A 43 0.85 8.91 10.10
C ASP A 43 1.89 7.89 9.64
N PHE A 44 2.94 8.42 9.01
CA PHE A 44 4.02 7.60 8.45
C PHE A 44 4.88 6.91 9.51
N ALA A 45 4.98 7.51 10.71
CA ALA A 45 5.72 6.91 11.82
C ALA A 45 5.00 5.67 12.34
N ASP A 46 3.68 5.75 12.56
CA ASP A 46 2.87 4.60 12.96
C ASP A 46 2.86 3.51 11.87
N ALA A 47 2.72 3.90 10.60
CA ALA A 47 2.79 2.97 9.47
C ALA A 47 4.13 2.22 9.43
N ALA A 48 5.26 2.92 9.59
CA ALA A 48 6.58 2.31 9.63
C ALA A 48 6.75 1.33 10.80
N ALA A 49 6.26 1.69 11.99
CA ALA A 49 6.30 0.82 13.16
C ALA A 49 5.49 -0.47 12.95
N LEU A 50 4.30 -0.36 12.36
CA LEU A 50 3.43 -1.50 12.05
C LEU A 50 4.04 -2.41 10.96
N ILE A 51 4.71 -1.84 9.97
CA ILE A 51 5.45 -2.60 8.95
C ILE A 51 6.59 -3.39 9.62
N ALA A 52 7.39 -2.74 10.47
CA ALA A 52 8.48 -3.40 11.17
C ALA A 52 8.00 -4.55 12.07
N GLU A 53 6.88 -4.36 12.77
CA GLU A 53 6.24 -5.43 13.55
C GLU A 53 5.77 -6.57 12.64
N SER A 54 5.08 -6.24 11.54
CA SER A 54 4.60 -7.22 10.56
C SER A 54 5.74 -8.09 10.04
N ASP A 55 6.87 -7.48 9.67
CA ASP A 55 8.05 -8.19 9.15
C ASP A 55 8.67 -9.08 10.23
N SER A 56 8.80 -8.58 11.46
CA SER A 56 9.31 -9.37 12.58
C SER A 56 8.47 -10.62 12.85
N VAL A 57 7.13 -10.48 12.84
CA VAL A 57 6.21 -11.60 13.04
C VAL A 57 6.20 -12.54 11.84
N ALA A 58 6.27 -12.02 10.61
CA ALA A 58 6.35 -12.82 9.40
C ALA A 58 7.59 -13.73 9.39
N VAL A 59 8.75 -13.20 9.81
CA VAL A 59 9.98 -13.96 9.98
C VAL A 59 9.82 -15.02 11.07
N ALA A 60 9.32 -14.64 12.25
CA ALA A 60 9.14 -15.57 13.38
C ALA A 60 8.14 -16.70 13.08
N THR A 61 7.15 -16.45 12.24
CA THR A 61 6.11 -17.43 11.87
C THR A 61 6.39 -18.15 10.55
N GLY A 62 7.47 -17.79 9.84
CA GLY A 62 7.82 -18.37 8.54
C GLY A 62 6.78 -18.09 7.44
N ARG A 63 6.07 -16.96 7.54
CA ARG A 63 4.97 -16.59 6.64
C ARG A 63 5.18 -15.18 6.07
N PRO A 64 6.02 -15.03 5.03
CA PRO A 64 6.18 -13.74 4.36
C PRO A 64 4.85 -13.29 3.73
N ILE A 65 4.63 -11.99 3.70
CA ILE A 65 3.50 -11.35 3.01
C ILE A 65 4.04 -10.37 1.96
N ALA A 66 3.21 -10.05 0.97
CA ALA A 66 3.56 -9.05 -0.04
C ALA A 66 3.84 -7.68 0.62
N PRO A 67 4.85 -6.92 0.16
CA PRO A 67 5.29 -5.66 0.75
C PRO A 67 4.35 -4.47 0.44
N ASN A 68 3.04 -4.70 0.36
CA ASN A 68 2.05 -3.69 -0.04
C ASN A 68 2.07 -2.44 0.85
N ALA A 69 2.20 -2.63 2.17
CA ALA A 69 2.27 -1.52 3.11
C ALA A 69 3.58 -0.72 2.98
N LEU A 70 4.69 -1.41 2.77
CA LEU A 70 5.99 -0.77 2.52
C LEU A 70 5.96 0.05 1.23
N LEU A 71 5.49 -0.53 0.13
CA LEU A 71 5.38 0.17 -1.16
C LEU A 71 4.48 1.39 -1.05
N ARG A 72 3.36 1.30 -0.29
CA ARG A 72 2.48 2.44 -0.06
C ARG A 72 3.18 3.55 0.72
N LEU A 73 3.91 3.21 1.78
CA LEU A 73 4.65 4.17 2.60
C LEU A 73 5.72 4.89 1.78
N LEU A 74 6.56 4.14 1.06
CA LEU A 74 7.64 4.71 0.26
C LEU A 74 7.13 5.60 -0.87
N ALA A 75 6.04 5.19 -1.53
CA ALA A 75 5.41 5.99 -2.57
C ALA A 75 4.89 7.34 -2.04
N LEU A 76 4.23 7.32 -0.87
CA LEU A 76 3.73 8.54 -0.22
C LEU A 76 4.86 9.45 0.30
N GLN A 77 6.03 8.89 0.60
CA GLN A 77 7.21 9.64 1.01
C GLN A 77 8.03 10.18 -0.17
N GLY A 78 7.72 9.77 -1.41
CA GLY A 78 8.56 10.09 -2.58
C GLY A 78 9.92 9.38 -2.58
N ALA A 79 10.07 8.30 -1.81
CA ALA A 79 11.32 7.59 -1.58
C ALA A 79 11.63 6.62 -2.74
N GLU A 80 11.92 7.17 -3.93
CA GLU A 80 12.11 6.39 -5.16
C GLU A 80 13.25 5.36 -5.05
N ALA A 81 14.39 5.75 -4.46
CA ALA A 81 15.57 4.89 -4.38
C ALA A 81 15.27 3.61 -3.57
N GLU A 82 14.49 3.74 -2.51
CA GLU A 82 14.06 2.66 -1.63
C GLU A 82 12.91 1.86 -2.24
N ALA A 83 12.00 2.51 -2.99
CA ALA A 83 10.84 1.88 -3.58
C ALA A 83 11.16 1.05 -4.84
N SER A 84 12.18 1.44 -5.61
CA SER A 84 12.42 0.95 -6.97
C SER A 84 12.52 -0.58 -7.06
N ALA A 85 13.42 -1.19 -6.28
CA ALA A 85 13.66 -2.63 -6.33
C ALA A 85 12.44 -3.48 -5.92
N PRO A 86 11.80 -3.27 -4.74
CA PRO A 86 10.62 -4.04 -4.37
C PRO A 86 9.43 -3.76 -5.30
N MET A 87 9.29 -2.54 -5.81
CA MET A 87 8.20 -2.18 -6.72
C MET A 87 8.30 -2.90 -8.06
N ILE A 88 9.50 -2.92 -8.68
CA ILE A 88 9.75 -3.66 -9.92
C ILE A 88 9.44 -5.14 -9.71
N SER A 89 9.95 -5.73 -8.62
CA SER A 89 9.74 -7.15 -8.33
C SER A 89 8.25 -7.52 -8.19
N GLU A 90 7.44 -6.68 -7.54
CA GLU A 90 6.01 -6.93 -7.39
C GLU A 90 5.22 -6.66 -8.69
N ILE A 91 5.65 -5.67 -9.49
CA ILE A 91 5.08 -5.41 -10.83
C ILE A 91 5.29 -6.62 -11.75
N GLU A 92 6.49 -7.21 -11.76
CA GLU A 92 6.81 -8.40 -12.57
C GLU A 92 5.98 -9.62 -12.13
N GLN A 93 5.62 -9.70 -10.85
CA GLN A 93 4.71 -10.72 -10.32
C GLN A 93 3.23 -10.42 -10.63
N GLY A 94 2.92 -9.32 -11.31
CA GLY A 94 1.55 -8.95 -11.70
C GLY A 94 0.72 -8.36 -10.56
N GLN A 95 1.37 -7.84 -9.51
CA GLN A 95 0.68 -7.40 -8.31
C GLN A 95 0.10 -5.98 -8.50
N PRO A 96 -1.24 -5.81 -8.46
CA PRO A 96 -1.87 -4.54 -8.81
C PRO A 96 -1.59 -3.43 -7.78
N HIS A 97 -1.31 -3.79 -6.52
CA HIS A 97 -0.87 -2.86 -5.49
C HIS A 97 0.43 -2.13 -5.84
N ALA A 98 1.37 -2.79 -6.52
CA ALA A 98 2.64 -2.19 -6.89
C ALA A 98 2.47 -1.16 -8.00
N GLN A 99 1.58 -1.42 -8.97
CA GLN A 99 1.21 -0.46 -10.01
C GLN A 99 0.53 0.78 -9.44
N TRP A 100 -0.35 0.61 -8.45
CA TRP A 100 -0.96 1.74 -7.77
C TRP A 100 0.07 2.55 -6.95
N ALA A 101 0.98 1.89 -6.24
CA ALA A 101 2.06 2.57 -5.53
C ALA A 101 2.99 3.34 -6.50
N ALA A 102 3.29 2.76 -7.67
CA ALA A 102 4.05 3.43 -8.73
C ALA A 102 3.35 4.70 -9.23
N ALA A 103 2.04 4.63 -9.48
CA ALA A 103 1.25 5.79 -9.91
C ALA A 103 1.35 6.96 -8.92
N VAL A 104 1.22 6.66 -7.62
CA VAL A 104 1.32 7.64 -6.54
C VAL A 104 2.72 8.27 -6.48
N LEU A 105 3.76 7.42 -6.52
CA LEU A 105 5.15 7.87 -6.51
C LEU A 105 5.44 8.80 -7.69
N TYR A 106 5.03 8.41 -8.90
CA TYR A 106 5.29 9.17 -10.12
C TYR A 106 4.51 10.48 -10.17
N ASN A 107 3.27 10.52 -9.66
CA ASN A 107 2.56 11.78 -9.45
C ASN A 107 3.32 12.71 -8.50
N GLY A 108 3.78 12.19 -7.37
CA GLY A 108 4.59 12.95 -6.39
C GLY A 108 5.90 13.48 -6.95
N LEU A 109 6.50 12.77 -7.91
CA LEU A 109 7.74 13.17 -8.61
C LEU A 109 7.50 14.01 -9.87
N ALA A 110 6.25 14.41 -10.14
CA ALA A 110 5.83 15.14 -11.34
C ALA A 110 6.11 14.41 -12.68
N ARG A 111 6.17 13.08 -12.66
CA ARG A 111 6.34 12.22 -13.85
C ARG A 111 4.99 11.70 -14.34
N TYR A 112 4.15 12.63 -14.81
CA TYR A 112 2.73 12.37 -15.04
C TYR A 112 2.43 11.30 -16.10
N GLU A 113 3.24 11.20 -17.16
CA GLU A 113 3.05 10.16 -18.18
C GLU A 113 3.25 8.74 -17.63
N GLU A 114 4.30 8.56 -16.80
CA GLU A 114 4.56 7.29 -16.12
C GLU A 114 3.47 6.99 -15.09
N ALA A 115 3.03 8.02 -14.35
CA ALA A 115 1.92 7.90 -13.40
C ALA A 115 0.63 7.43 -14.07
N ALA A 116 0.28 8.01 -15.22
CA ALA A 116 -0.91 7.63 -15.99
C ALA A 116 -0.80 6.21 -16.55
N ALA A 117 0.38 5.76 -16.98
CA ALA A 117 0.60 4.40 -17.44
C ALA A 117 0.41 3.39 -16.30
N ALA A 118 1.03 3.62 -15.15
CA ALA A 118 0.92 2.77 -13.97
C ALA A 118 -0.53 2.72 -13.44
N ALA A 119 -1.21 3.87 -13.35
CA ALA A 119 -2.59 3.96 -12.90
C ALA A 119 -3.56 3.18 -13.80
N ARG A 120 -3.35 3.23 -15.14
CA ARG A 120 -4.14 2.41 -16.09
C ARG A 120 -3.94 0.92 -15.89
N GLN A 121 -2.70 0.47 -15.65
CA GLN A 121 -2.43 -0.94 -15.38
C GLN A 121 -3.05 -1.39 -14.06
N ALA A 122 -2.96 -0.59 -13.00
CA ALA A 122 -3.62 -0.85 -11.74
C ALA A 122 -5.15 -0.93 -11.90
N ALA A 123 -5.74 0.00 -12.66
CA ALA A 123 -7.19 0.07 -12.88
C ALA A 123 -7.74 -1.07 -13.76
N ALA A 124 -6.92 -1.63 -14.65
CA ALA A 124 -7.30 -2.76 -15.49
C ALA A 124 -7.37 -4.10 -14.75
N SER A 125 -6.93 -4.16 -13.49
CA SER A 125 -7.03 -5.37 -12.68
C SER A 125 -8.49 -5.73 -12.39
N THR A 126 -8.97 -6.83 -12.95
CA THR A 126 -10.36 -7.33 -12.78
C THR A 126 -10.58 -8.05 -11.45
N PHE A 127 -9.52 -8.43 -10.74
CA PHE A 127 -9.61 -9.26 -9.54
C PHE A 127 -9.69 -8.48 -8.23
N ASP A 128 -9.36 -7.18 -8.23
CA ASP A 128 -9.44 -6.33 -7.05
C ASP A 128 -10.10 -4.97 -7.38
N PRO A 129 -11.44 -4.86 -7.22
CA PRO A 129 -12.17 -3.64 -7.55
C PRO A 129 -11.76 -2.43 -6.69
N TRP A 130 -11.13 -2.65 -5.53
CA TRP A 130 -10.67 -1.57 -4.66
C TRP A 130 -9.43 -0.89 -5.22
N ILE A 131 -8.53 -1.65 -5.85
CA ILE A 131 -7.33 -1.08 -6.47
C ILE A 131 -7.70 -0.19 -7.65
N SER A 132 -8.65 -0.62 -8.48
CA SER A 132 -9.15 0.25 -9.55
C SER A 132 -9.73 1.55 -9.00
N MET A 133 -10.52 1.47 -7.93
CA MET A 133 -11.10 2.64 -7.26
C MET A 133 -10.04 3.61 -6.73
N TRP A 134 -8.92 3.12 -6.18
CA TRP A 134 -7.85 3.97 -5.65
C TRP A 134 -6.86 4.46 -6.71
N ALA A 135 -6.72 3.75 -7.83
CA ALA A 135 -5.85 4.16 -8.93
C ALA A 135 -6.47 5.21 -9.86
N LEU A 136 -7.81 5.26 -9.95
CA LEU A 136 -8.50 6.22 -10.81
C LEU A 136 -8.21 7.69 -10.48
N PRO A 137 -8.20 8.13 -9.21
CA PRO A 137 -7.77 9.49 -8.86
C PRO A 137 -6.35 9.83 -9.32
N GLU A 138 -5.42 8.88 -9.22
CA GLU A 138 -4.03 9.07 -9.67
C GLU A 138 -3.96 9.30 -11.18
N LEU A 139 -4.78 8.57 -11.96
CA LEU A 139 -4.91 8.78 -13.40
C LEU A 139 -5.48 10.17 -13.74
N VAL A 140 -6.48 10.62 -12.98
CA VAL A 140 -7.09 11.95 -13.17
C VAL A 140 -6.07 13.05 -12.89
N GLU A 141 -5.33 12.95 -11.79
CA GLU A 141 -4.29 13.91 -11.43
C GLU A 141 -3.19 13.98 -12.49
N ALA A 142 -2.67 12.82 -12.91
CA ALA A 142 -1.67 12.73 -13.96
C ALA A 142 -2.14 13.38 -15.26
N ALA A 143 -3.36 13.06 -15.71
CA ALA A 143 -3.93 13.63 -16.93
C ALA A 143 -4.17 15.13 -16.85
N ALA A 144 -4.55 15.65 -15.66
CA ALA A 144 -4.78 17.08 -15.45
C ALA A 144 -3.48 17.91 -15.44
N ARG A 145 -2.36 17.31 -15.01
CA ARG A 145 -1.06 18.00 -14.86
C ARG A 145 -0.08 17.78 -16.02
N ALA A 146 -0.38 16.87 -16.93
CA ALA A 146 0.41 16.62 -18.14
C ALA A 146 0.20 17.69 -19.25
N GLY A 147 -0.71 18.65 -19.05
CA GLY A 147 -1.05 19.73 -19.98
C GLY A 147 -0.53 21.11 -19.58
#